data_AF-A0A8X6M387-F1
#
_entry.id   AF-A0A8X6M387-F1
#
_cell.length_a   1.000
_cell.length_b   1.000
_cell.length_c   1.000
_cell.angle_alpha   90.00
_cell.angle_beta   90.00
_cell.angle_gamma   90.00
#
_symmetry.space_group_name_H-M   'P 1'
#
loop_
_entity.id
_entity.type
_entity.pdbx_description
1 polymer ?
#
loop_
_entity_poly.entity_id
_entity_poly.type
_entity_poly.pdbx_seq_one_letter_code
_entity_poly.pdbx_strand_id
1 'polypeptide(L)'
;MLLIFLLEKKSGDYHEEMDGNHFETWFETIMPKLKPQSIIVMDNAPYHSVKKEKIPTNSWKKSAIQEWLTQKKVAWNQDLIKIELLQKVNEVKHLYDGYKV
;
A
#
# COMPACT_ATOMS: atom_id res chain seq x y z
N MET A 1 23.45 4.99 -16.65
CA MET A 1 22.75 6.28 -16.44
C MET A 1 22.15 6.20 -15.05
N LEU A 2 22.72 6.93 -14.10
CA LEU A 2 22.18 7.05 -12.74
C LEU A 2 21.14 8.16 -12.78
N LEU A 3 19.87 7.83 -12.52
CA LEU A 3 18.82 8.83 -12.40
C LEU A 3 18.72 9.20 -10.92
N ILE A 4 19.10 10.43 -10.57
CA ILE A 4 18.99 10.95 -9.21
C ILE A 4 17.78 11.89 -9.19
N PHE A 5 16.80 11.59 -8.33
CA PHE A 5 15.66 12.47 -8.11
C PHE A 5 16.03 13.53 -7.07
N LEU A 6 16.06 14.79 -7.49
CA LEU A 6 16.18 15.96 -6.62
C LEU A 6 14.94 16.83 -6.84
N LEU A 7 14.08 16.94 -5.84
CA LEU A 7 12.98 17.91 -5.87
C LEU A 7 13.47 19.26 -5.37
N GLU A 8 13.23 20.29 -6.17
CA GLU A 8 13.48 21.67 -5.76
C GLU A 8 12.43 22.13 -4.74
N LYS A 9 12.94 22.63 -3.61
CA LYS A 9 12.18 23.15 -2.47
C LYS A 9 11.30 24.34 -2.86
N LYS A 10 10.02 24.29 -2.47
CA LYS A 10 9.32 25.48 -2.01
C LYS A 10 9.05 25.36 -0.50
N SER A 11 9.84 26.11 0.26
CA SER A 11 9.56 26.61 1.61
C SER A 11 8.45 25.92 2.44
N GLY A 12 8.85 25.20 3.49
CA GLY A 12 8.03 24.97 4.69
C GLY A 12 7.50 23.54 4.84
N ASP A 13 7.96 22.87 5.90
CA ASP A 13 7.54 21.55 6.41
C ASP A 13 7.71 20.32 5.48
N TYR A 14 8.63 19.42 5.85
CA TYR A 14 8.93 18.17 5.14
C TYR A 14 7.78 17.15 5.22
N HIS A 15 6.82 17.36 6.13
CA HIS A 15 5.78 16.38 6.46
C HIS A 15 4.48 16.51 5.66
N GLU A 16 4.33 17.53 4.80
CA GLU A 16 3.04 17.81 4.14
C GLU A 16 2.97 17.49 2.64
N GLU A 17 4.09 17.30 1.91
CA GLU A 17 4.05 17.29 0.43
C GLU A 17 4.43 15.97 -0.27
N MET A 18 4.71 14.88 0.45
CA MET A 18 5.00 13.57 -0.15
C MET A 18 4.02 12.50 0.31
N ASP A 19 2.92 12.35 -0.42
CA ASP A 19 2.09 11.15 -0.36
C ASP A 19 2.47 10.18 -1.50
N GLY A 20 2.12 8.90 -1.34
CA GLY A 20 2.49 7.91 -2.34
C GLY A 20 1.81 8.08 -3.70
N ASN A 21 0.75 8.89 -3.81
CA ASN A 21 0.13 9.16 -5.10
C ASN A 21 0.99 10.12 -5.95
N HIS A 22 1.63 11.11 -5.31
CA HIS A 22 2.58 11.99 -5.99
C HIS A 22 3.81 11.23 -6.48
N PHE A 23 4.31 10.29 -5.67
CA PHE A 23 5.39 9.40 -6.07
C PHE A 23 4.98 8.51 -7.27
N GLU A 24 3.84 7.82 -7.17
CA GLU A 24 3.28 6.96 -8.24
C GLU A 24 3.15 7.74 -9.56
N THR A 25 2.53 8.92 -9.52
CA THR A 25 2.36 9.79 -10.70
C THR A 25 3.70 10.17 -11.32
N TRP A 26 4.68 10.60 -10.52
CA TRP A 26 6.00 10.94 -11.04
C TRP A 26 6.71 9.72 -11.63
N PHE A 27 6.65 8.58 -10.95
CA PHE A 27 7.32 7.35 -11.35
C PHE A 27 6.81 6.84 -12.71
N GLU A 28 5.50 6.91 -12.94
CA GLU A 28 4.88 6.61 -14.24
C GLU A 28 5.44 7.47 -15.39
N THR A 29 5.80 8.73 -15.15
CA THR A 29 6.41 9.59 -16.19
C THR A 29 7.84 9.22 -16.55
N ILE A 30 8.54 8.51 -15.66
CA ILE A 30 9.93 8.09 -15.83
C ILE A 30 10.01 6.71 -16.49
N MET A 31 9.10 5.80 -16.15
CA MET A 31 9.05 4.44 -16.69
C MET A 31 9.26 4.32 -18.21
N PRO A 32 8.56 5.09 -19.08
CA PRO A 32 8.74 4.97 -20.54
C PRO A 32 10.08 5.53 -21.04
N LYS A 33 10.82 6.27 -20.21
CA LYS A 33 12.12 6.87 -20.56
C LYS A 33 13.29 5.95 -20.20
N LEU A 34 13.04 4.87 -19.46
CA LEU A 34 14.06 3.93 -19.05
C LEU A 34 14.40 2.95 -20.18
N LYS A 35 15.70 2.68 -20.33
CA LYS A 35 16.15 1.64 -21.26
C LYS A 35 15.76 0.26 -20.71
N PRO A 36 15.54 -0.75 -21.57
CA PRO A 36 15.41 -2.12 -21.12
C PRO A 36 16.56 -2.52 -20.19
N GLN A 37 16.29 -3.34 -19.19
CA GLN A 37 17.26 -3.83 -18.20
C GLN A 37 17.88 -2.73 -17.30
N SER A 38 17.19 -1.60 -17.13
CA SER A 38 17.58 -0.60 -16.12
C SER A 38 17.32 -1.10 -14.70
N ILE A 39 18.22 -0.78 -13.76
CA ILE A 39 18.06 -1.05 -12.33
C ILE A 39 17.63 0.25 -11.65
N ILE A 40 16.56 0.19 -10.87
CA ILE A 40 16.07 1.30 -10.06
C ILE A 40 16.41 0.97 -8.60
N VAL A 41 17.11 1.89 -7.93
CA VAL A 41 17.44 1.79 -6.51
C VAL A 41 16.81 3.00 -5.81
N MET A 42 15.98 2.74 -4.81
CA MET A 42 15.28 3.74 -4.02
C MET A 42 15.60 3.52 -2.54
N ASP A 43 15.62 4.60 -1.76
CA ASP A 43 15.69 4.50 -0.31
C ASP A 43 14.36 3.96 0.26
N ASN A 44 14.41 3.41 1.48
CA ASN A 44 13.24 2.79 2.11
C ASN A 44 12.37 3.84 2.81
N ALA A 45 11.78 4.75 2.04
CA ALA A 45 10.87 5.75 2.57
C ALA A 45 9.40 5.26 2.56
N PRO A 46 8.58 5.55 3.59
CA PRO A 46 7.22 5.02 3.70
C PRO A 46 6.30 5.33 2.52
N TYR A 47 6.50 6.46 1.84
CA TYR A 47 5.71 6.89 0.69
C TYR A 47 6.02 6.11 -0.60
N HIS A 48 7.14 5.38 -0.67
CA HIS A 48 7.47 4.50 -1.80
C HIS A 48 6.76 3.14 -1.75
N SER A 49 6.24 2.76 -0.58
CA SER A 49 5.70 1.42 -0.32
C SER A 49 4.25 1.52 0.16
N VAL A 50 3.38 2.11 -0.66
CA VAL A 50 1.95 2.19 -0.35
C VAL A 50 1.28 0.85 -0.61
N LYS A 51 0.56 0.34 0.39
CA LYS A 51 -0.24 -0.88 0.23
C LYS A 51 -1.35 -0.64 -0.80
N LYS A 52 -1.52 -1.61 -1.70
CA LYS A 52 -2.57 -1.58 -2.74
C LYS A 52 -3.96 -1.53 -2.12
N GLU A 53 -4.14 -2.19 -0.98
CA GLU A 53 -5.35 -2.12 -0.17
C GLU A 53 -5.03 -2.19 1.32
N LYS A 54 -5.95 -1.70 2.14
CA LYS A 54 -5.84 -1.84 3.59
C LYS A 54 -6.40 -3.21 4.01
N ILE A 55 -5.56 -4.01 4.65
CA ILE A 55 -5.96 -5.29 5.24
C ILE A 55 -6.45 -5.04 6.68
N PRO A 56 -7.53 -5.69 7.14
CA PRO A 56 -8.02 -5.49 8.49
C PRO A 56 -6.98 -5.81 9.57
N THR A 57 -6.94 -4.96 10.60
CA THR A 57 -6.04 -5.11 11.76
C THR A 57 -6.83 -5.07 13.07
N ASN A 58 -6.14 -5.25 14.20
CA ASN A 58 -6.73 -5.14 15.53
C ASN A 58 -7.43 -3.80 15.81
N SER A 59 -7.12 -2.72 15.08
CA SER A 59 -7.80 -1.43 15.25
C SER A 59 -9.15 -1.32 14.53
N TRP A 60 -9.47 -2.24 13.61
CA TRP A 60 -10.71 -2.18 12.83
C TRP A 60 -11.94 -2.55 13.67
N LYS A 61 -13.10 -1.99 13.32
CA LYS A 61 -14.39 -2.39 13.89
C LYS A 61 -14.75 -3.80 13.41
N LYS A 62 -15.48 -4.57 14.24
CA LYS A 62 -15.94 -5.93 13.88
C LYS A 62 -16.70 -5.94 12.55
N SER A 63 -17.62 -4.99 12.36
CA SER A 63 -18.40 -4.86 11.12
C SER A 63 -17.53 -4.63 9.90
N ALA A 64 -16.51 -3.77 9.99
CA ALA A 64 -15.59 -3.51 8.88
C ALA A 64 -14.77 -4.75 8.49
N ILE A 65 -14.42 -5.61 9.46
CA ILE A 65 -13.74 -6.89 9.18
C ILE A 65 -14.69 -7.84 8.45
N GLN A 66 -15.96 -7.91 8.86
CA GLN A 66 -17.00 -8.72 8.22
C GLN A 66 -17.26 -8.27 6.78
N GLU A 67 -17.37 -6.96 6.56
CA GLU A 67 -17.50 -6.36 5.23
C GLU A 67 -16.31 -6.71 4.34
N TRP A 68 -15.08 -6.58 4.85
CA TRP A 68 -13.88 -6.93 4.08
C TRP A 68 -13.87 -8.41 3.69
N LEU A 69 -14.16 -9.33 4.62
CA LEU A 69 -14.25 -10.77 4.32
C LEU A 69 -15.34 -11.05 3.26
N THR A 70 -16.48 -10.38 3.35
CA THR A 70 -17.58 -10.48 2.37
C THR A 70 -17.17 -9.99 0.98
N GLN A 71 -16.50 -8.84 0.90
CA GLN A 71 -15.98 -8.28 -0.35
C GLN A 71 -14.95 -9.21 -1.00
N LYS A 72 -14.12 -9.89 -0.19
CA LYS A 72 -13.16 -10.90 -0.64
C LYS A 72 -13.77 -12.27 -0.92
N LYS A 73 -15.09 -12.42 -0.73
CA LYS A 73 -15.83 -13.69 -0.86
C LYS A 73 -15.28 -14.81 0.04
N VAL A 74 -14.74 -14.44 1.20
CA VAL A 74 -14.28 -15.37 2.23
C VAL A 74 -15.46 -15.69 3.15
N ALA A 75 -15.71 -16.98 3.39
CA ALA A 75 -16.80 -17.40 4.27
C ALA A 75 -16.51 -17.04 5.74
N TRP A 76 -17.52 -16.52 6.44
CA TRP A 76 -17.48 -16.20 7.87
C TRP A 76 -18.88 -16.36 8.51
N ASN A 77 -18.94 -16.52 9.83
CA ASN A 77 -20.17 -16.62 10.61
C ASN A 77 -20.36 -15.37 11.49
N GLN A 78 -21.60 -14.89 11.63
CA GLN A 78 -22.00 -13.74 12.44
C GLN A 78 -21.73 -13.90 13.94
N ASP A 79 -21.73 -15.15 14.43
CA ASP A 79 -21.41 -15.47 15.82
C ASP A 79 -19.92 -15.31 16.17
N LEU A 80 -19.03 -15.29 15.15
CA LEU A 80 -17.59 -15.20 15.37
C LEU A 80 -17.21 -13.91 16.09
N ILE A 81 -16.32 -14.01 17.07
CA ILE A 81 -15.74 -12.84 17.74
C ILE A 81 -14.66 -12.19 16.86
N LYS A 82 -14.28 -10.96 17.21
CA LYS A 82 -13.31 -10.17 16.42
C LYS A 82 -11.99 -10.91 16.19
N ILE A 83 -11.50 -11.65 17.19
CA ILE A 83 -10.25 -12.40 17.10
C ILE A 83 -10.35 -13.52 16.06
N GLU A 84 -11.47 -14.25 16.05
CA GLU A 84 -11.72 -15.35 15.07
C GLU A 84 -11.87 -14.81 13.65
N LEU A 85 -12.54 -13.67 13.48
CA LEU A 85 -12.61 -12.98 12.19
C LEU A 85 -11.22 -12.55 11.70
N LEU A 86 -10.34 -12.08 12.60
CA LEU A 86 -8.96 -11.74 12.26
C LEU A 86 -8.10 -12.96 11.95
N GLN A 87 -8.39 -14.13 12.55
CA GLN A 87 -7.76 -15.40 12.14
C GLN A 87 -8.11 -15.73 10.69
N LYS A 88 -9.39 -15.60 10.30
CA LYS A 88 -9.83 -15.75 8.91
C LYS A 88 -9.14 -14.77 7.97
N VAL A 89 -8.98 -13.51 8.38
CA VAL A 89 -8.19 -12.53 7.60
C VAL A 89 -6.74 -12.98 7.45
N ASN A 90 -6.10 -13.48 8.51
CA ASN A 90 -4.71 -13.95 8.46
C ASN A 90 -4.52 -15.16 7.54
N GLU A 91 -5.51 -16.04 7.39
CA GLU A 91 -5.47 -17.16 6.43
C GLU A 91 -5.34 -16.65 4.99
N VAL A 92 -5.97 -15.53 4.64
CA VAL A 92 -6.06 -15.05 3.25
C VAL A 92 -5.24 -13.78 2.97
N LYS A 93 -4.72 -13.09 3.98
CA LYS A 93 -4.12 -11.75 3.83
C LYS A 93 -3.00 -11.70 2.80
N HIS A 94 -2.22 -12.77 2.67
CA HIS A 94 -1.09 -12.86 1.74
C HIS A 94 -1.53 -12.72 0.27
N LEU A 95 -2.78 -13.06 -0.06
CA LEU A 95 -3.35 -12.88 -1.40
C LEU A 95 -3.63 -11.41 -1.73
N TYR A 96 -3.69 -10.56 -0.71
CA TYR A 96 -4.08 -9.15 -0.79
C TYR A 96 -2.96 -8.21 -0.33
N ASP A 97 -1.83 -8.76 0.11
CA ASP A 97 -0.70 -8.00 0.68
C ASP A 97 0.23 -7.44 -0.40
N GLY A 98 -0.38 -6.79 -1.39
CA GLY A 98 0.32 -6.14 -2.50
C GLY A 98 0.67 -4.69 -2.21
N TYR A 99 1.70 -4.20 -2.90
CA TYR A 99 2.08 -2.79 -2.94
C TYR A 99 1.65 -2.17 -4.27
N LYS A 100 1.42 -0.86 -4.27
CA LYS A 100 1.35 -0.07 -5.49
C LYS A 100 2.76 0.05 -6.11
N VAL A 101 2.82 0.29 -7.41
CA VAL A 101 4.05 0.57 -8.17
C VAL A 101 4.00 2.01 -8.62
#